data_AF-A0A2V7W376-F1
#
_entry.id   AF-A0A2V7W376-F1
#
_cell.length_a   1.000
_cell.length_b   1.000
_cell.length_c   1.000
_cell.angle_alpha   90.00
_cell.angle_beta   90.00
_cell.angle_gamma   90.00
#
_symmetry.space_group_name_H-M   'P 1'
#
loop_
_entity.id
_entity.type
_entity.pdbx_description
1 polymer ?
#
loop_
_entity_poly.entity_id
_entity_poly.type
_entity_poly.pdbx_seq_one_letter_code
_entity_poly.pdbx_strand_id
1 'polypeptide(L)'
;MTETINPTVSPSAEPPRLTPEGVIAQLRTVRSQIEDVVPLSQDQRKLVQQRLRNHAMPVVEASINVIGVLDNVSQAIGQPLDDVRQLQDDVLRWEAAAEEARAFLKGIEGANLIRRERLTLLAMQAYAIGTQLAKDPANAVLLPHIEEVKRLKGVSRRKKAAQAPQPPAPPAKT
;
A
#
# COMPACT_ATOMS: atom_id res chain seq x y z
N MET A 1 -9.32 -11.24 -64.54
CA MET A 1 -8.34 -11.49 -63.46
C MET A 1 -8.45 -10.32 -62.49
N THR A 2 -9.15 -10.52 -61.38
CA THR A 2 -9.31 -9.53 -60.31
C THR A 2 -8.40 -9.94 -59.16
N GLU A 3 -7.34 -9.16 -58.92
CA GLU A 3 -6.42 -9.37 -57.81
C GLU A 3 -6.89 -8.57 -56.60
N THR A 4 -7.25 -9.29 -55.55
CA THR A 4 -7.72 -8.77 -54.27
C THR A 4 -6.56 -8.17 -53.48
N ILE A 5 -6.57 -6.86 -53.26
CA ILE A 5 -5.62 -6.19 -52.37
C ILE A 5 -6.05 -6.47 -50.92
N ASN A 6 -5.29 -7.30 -50.23
CA ASN A 6 -5.47 -7.60 -48.81
C ASN A 6 -4.75 -6.51 -48.00
N PRO A 7 -5.41 -5.73 -47.13
CA PRO A 7 -4.71 -4.76 -46.30
C PRO A 7 -3.90 -5.48 -45.22
N THR A 8 -2.58 -5.32 -45.26
CA THR A 8 -1.65 -5.74 -44.21
C THR A 8 -2.01 -5.00 -42.92
N VAL A 9 -2.59 -5.72 -41.96
CA VAL A 9 -2.78 -5.22 -40.60
C VAL A 9 -1.41 -5.16 -39.93
N SER A 10 -0.89 -3.95 -39.73
CA SER A 10 0.30 -3.73 -38.90
C SER A 10 0.02 -4.21 -37.47
N PRO A 11 0.90 -5.02 -36.84
CA PRO A 11 0.72 -5.41 -35.46
C PRO A 11 0.88 -4.18 -34.57
N SER A 12 -0.23 -3.76 -33.95
CA SER A 12 -0.23 -2.71 -32.93
C SER A 12 0.65 -3.19 -31.76
N ALA A 13 1.81 -2.57 -31.58
CA ALA A 13 2.72 -2.90 -30.49
C ALA A 13 2.05 -2.56 -29.15
N GLU A 14 1.76 -3.57 -28.35
CA GLU A 14 1.25 -3.41 -26.98
C GLU A 14 2.24 -2.53 -26.19
N PRO A 15 1.77 -1.51 -25.43
CA PRO A 15 2.68 -0.65 -24.70
C PRO A 15 3.51 -1.48 -23.72
N PRO A 16 4.82 -1.17 -23.58
CA PRO A 16 5.70 -1.93 -22.71
C PRO A 16 5.19 -1.88 -21.27
N ARG A 17 5.09 -3.06 -20.65
CA ARG A 17 4.70 -3.19 -19.23
C ARG A 17 5.69 -2.42 -18.36
N LEU A 18 5.18 -1.62 -17.44
CA LEU A 18 6.02 -0.82 -16.53
C LEU A 18 6.84 -1.71 -15.60
N THR A 19 8.11 -1.36 -15.42
CA THR A 19 8.97 -1.93 -14.37
C THR A 19 8.63 -1.31 -13.01
N PRO A 20 9.00 -1.95 -11.88
CA PRO A 20 8.85 -1.35 -10.56
C PRO A 20 9.46 0.05 -10.45
N GLU A 21 10.65 0.25 -11.04
CA GLU A 21 11.35 1.54 -11.07
C GLU A 21 10.57 2.56 -11.90
N GLY A 22 9.97 2.13 -13.01
CA GLY A 22 9.09 2.96 -13.84
C GLY A 22 7.85 3.42 -13.07
N VAL A 23 7.22 2.54 -12.28
CA VAL A 23 6.09 2.90 -11.41
C VAL A 23 6.52 3.92 -10.36
N ILE A 24 7.68 3.74 -9.72
CA ILE A 24 8.20 4.73 -8.73
C ILE A 24 8.43 6.09 -9.38
N ALA A 25 9.04 6.12 -10.57
CA ALA A 25 9.28 7.36 -11.30
C ALA A 25 7.96 8.08 -11.64
N GLN A 26 6.96 7.35 -12.15
CA GLN A 26 5.63 7.90 -12.42
C GLN A 26 4.94 8.44 -11.17
N LEU A 27 4.98 7.70 -10.05
CA LEU A 27 4.39 8.17 -8.79
C LEU A 27 5.08 9.44 -8.27
N ARG A 28 6.39 9.59 -8.49
CA ARG A 28 7.11 10.84 -8.17
C ARG A 28 6.68 11.99 -9.07
N THR A 29 6.53 11.74 -10.37
CA THR A 29 6.02 12.73 -11.33
C THR A 29 4.62 13.19 -10.94
N VAL A 30 3.70 12.25 -10.70
CA VAL A 30 2.34 12.55 -10.23
C VAL A 30 2.38 13.36 -8.94
N ARG A 31 3.18 12.94 -7.95
CA ARG A 31 3.33 13.71 -6.70
C ARG A 31 3.81 15.14 -6.92
N SER A 32 4.72 15.38 -7.88
CA SER A 32 5.23 16.73 -8.17
C SER A 32 4.22 17.64 -8.88
N GLN A 33 3.18 17.05 -9.49
CA GLN A 33 2.13 17.77 -10.19
C GLN A 33 0.93 18.11 -9.30
N ILE A 34 0.86 17.53 -8.10
CA ILE A 34 -0.21 17.79 -7.14
C ILE A 34 0.29 18.82 -6.13
N GLU A 35 -0.40 19.95 -6.06
CA GLU A 35 -0.17 20.98 -5.06
C GLU A 35 -0.48 20.45 -3.65
N ASP A 36 0.25 20.91 -2.64
CA ASP A 36 -0.02 20.64 -1.21
C ASP A 36 -0.05 19.17 -0.74
N VAL A 37 0.63 18.24 -1.43
CA VAL A 37 0.81 16.85 -0.93
C VAL A 37 1.88 16.78 0.17
N VAL A 38 1.55 17.33 1.33
CA VAL A 38 2.35 17.24 2.54
C VAL A 38 1.81 16.12 3.44
N PRO A 39 2.58 15.06 3.71
CA PRO A 39 2.15 14.00 4.61
C PRO A 39 2.04 14.55 6.04
N LEU A 40 0.87 14.38 6.65
CA LEU A 40 0.68 14.64 8.08
C LEU A 40 1.44 13.62 8.93
N SER A 41 2.01 14.08 10.04
CA SER A 41 2.48 13.19 11.10
C SER A 41 1.33 12.40 11.71
N GLN A 42 1.63 11.32 12.44
CA GLN A 42 0.59 10.52 13.09
C GLN A 42 -0.25 11.34 14.07
N ASP A 43 0.39 12.23 14.85
CA ASP A 43 -0.29 13.05 15.85
C ASP A 43 -1.12 14.16 15.19
N GLN A 44 -0.61 14.79 14.13
CA GLN A 44 -1.37 15.75 13.33
C GLN A 44 -2.61 15.10 12.72
N ARG A 45 -2.46 13.91 12.12
CA ARG A 45 -3.59 13.16 11.56
C ARG A 45 -4.64 12.82 12.62
N LYS A 46 -4.22 12.34 13.79
CA LYS A 46 -5.14 12.04 14.91
C LYS A 46 -5.92 13.28 15.35
N LEU A 47 -5.23 14.42 15.49
CA LEU A 47 -5.86 15.67 15.90
C LEU A 47 -6.90 16.14 14.87
N VAL A 48 -6.57 16.10 13.58
CA VAL A 48 -7.52 16.46 12.50
C VAL A 48 -8.73 15.52 12.51
N GLN A 49 -8.50 14.20 12.60
CA GLN A 49 -9.58 13.21 12.66
C GLN A 49 -10.50 13.42 13.86
N GLN A 50 -9.92 13.71 15.03
CA GLN A 50 -10.69 13.99 16.24
C GLN A 50 -11.58 15.23 16.07
N ARG A 51 -11.06 16.29 15.45
CA ARG A 51 -11.83 17.50 15.17
C ARG A 51 -12.97 17.22 14.20
N LEU A 52 -12.69 16.54 13.09
CA LEU A 52 -13.70 16.20 12.08
C LEU A 52 -14.83 15.36 12.66
N ARG A 53 -14.52 14.43 13.59
CA ARG A 53 -15.53 13.60 14.24
C ARG A 53 -16.57 14.41 15.04
N ASN A 54 -16.22 15.61 15.49
CA ASN A 54 -17.14 16.47 16.23
C ASN A 54 -18.07 17.27 15.29
N HIS A 55 -17.86 17.20 13.97
CA HIS A 55 -18.64 17.91 12.96
C HIS A 55 -19.24 16.90 11.97
N ALA A 56 -20.44 16.43 12.26
CA ALA A 56 -21.15 15.50 11.37
C ALA A 56 -21.42 16.15 10.00
N MET A 57 -21.18 15.42 8.91
CA MET A 57 -21.32 15.95 7.54
C MET A 57 -22.68 16.59 7.23
N PRO A 58 -23.83 16.04 7.66
CA PRO A 58 -25.12 16.71 7.44
C PRO A 58 -25.21 18.09 8.09
N VAL A 59 -24.53 18.30 9.23
CA VAL A 59 -24.47 19.60 9.91
C VAL A 59 -23.61 20.57 9.12
N VAL A 60 -22.50 20.10 8.54
CA VAL A 60 -21.62 20.90 7.69
C VAL A 60 -22.36 21.33 6.41
N GLU A 61 -23.03 20.42 5.72
CA GLU A 61 -23.83 20.71 4.52
C GLU A 61 -24.95 21.72 4.81
N ALA A 62 -25.71 21.51 5.90
CA ALA A 62 -26.73 22.45 6.32
C ALA A 62 -26.14 23.84 6.62
N SER A 63 -24.94 23.90 7.21
CA SER A 63 -24.25 25.16 7.50
C SER A 63 -23.78 25.87 6.22
N ILE A 64 -23.33 25.14 5.21
CA ILE A 64 -23.00 25.69 3.88
C ILE A 64 -24.26 26.28 3.23
N ASN A 65 -25.41 25.61 3.35
CA ASN A 65 -26.66 26.13 2.81
C ASN A 65 -27.06 27.48 3.44
N VAL A 66 -26.78 27.71 4.72
CA VAL A 66 -27.04 29.00 5.39
C VAL A 66 -26.24 30.14 4.74
N ILE A 67 -25.01 29.87 4.29
CA ILE A 67 -24.19 30.87 3.56
C ILE A 67 -24.89 31.30 2.28
N GLY A 68 -25.57 30.37 1.58
CA GLY A 68 -26.28 30.65 0.34
C GLY A 68 -27.68 31.25 0.49
N VAL A 69 -28.20 31.35 1.73
CA VAL A 69 -29.51 31.97 1.98
C VAL A 69 -29.39 33.48 2.21
N LEU A 70 -28.27 33.95 2.78
CA LEU A 70 -28.10 35.36 3.13
C LEU A 70 -26.67 35.84 2.87
N ASP A 71 -26.52 36.81 1.97
CA ASP A 71 -25.22 37.40 1.59
C ASP A 71 -24.45 38.00 2.77
N ASN A 72 -25.13 38.46 3.82
CA ASN A 72 -24.45 38.94 5.03
C ASN A 72 -23.60 37.85 5.71
N VAL A 73 -23.98 36.57 5.58
CA VAL A 73 -23.23 35.45 6.14
C VAL A 73 -21.95 35.19 5.32
N SER A 74 -22.03 35.21 3.99
CA SER A 74 -20.85 35.07 3.13
C SER A 74 -19.88 36.25 3.32
N GLN A 75 -20.40 37.47 3.45
CA GLN A 75 -19.60 38.66 3.78
C GLN A 75 -18.94 38.57 5.16
N ALA A 76 -19.66 38.08 6.18
CA ALA A 76 -19.11 37.95 7.54
C ALA A 76 -18.01 36.89 7.66
N ILE A 77 -18.12 35.79 6.89
CA ILE A 77 -17.12 34.72 6.86
C ILE A 77 -15.93 35.10 5.95
N GLY A 78 -16.12 36.06 5.04
CA GLY A 78 -15.11 36.50 4.08
C GLY A 78 -14.83 35.45 3.00
N GLN A 79 -15.76 34.53 2.77
CA GLN A 79 -15.67 33.45 1.78
C GLN A 79 -16.95 33.46 0.94
N PRO A 80 -16.84 33.73 -0.37
CA PRO A 80 -17.95 33.56 -1.31
C PRO A 80 -18.51 32.13 -1.27
N LEU A 81 -19.83 31.98 -1.47
CA LEU A 81 -20.47 30.66 -1.50
C LEU A 81 -19.86 29.74 -2.57
N ASP A 82 -19.53 30.31 -3.73
CA ASP A 82 -18.96 29.55 -4.85
C ASP A 82 -17.60 28.95 -4.47
N ASP A 83 -16.77 29.68 -3.73
CA ASP A 83 -15.47 29.18 -3.24
C ASP A 83 -15.67 28.06 -2.21
N VAL A 84 -16.66 28.17 -1.33
CA VAL A 84 -16.99 27.12 -0.35
C VAL A 84 -17.51 25.86 -1.04
N ARG A 85 -18.31 26.00 -2.10
CA ARG A 85 -18.80 24.88 -2.91
C ARG A 85 -17.67 24.23 -3.71
N GLN A 86 -16.79 25.04 -4.28
CA GLN A 86 -15.59 24.55 -4.97
C GLN A 86 -14.71 23.72 -4.02
N LEU A 87 -14.51 24.19 -2.78
CA LEU A 87 -13.79 23.44 -1.76
C LEU A 87 -14.48 22.11 -1.42
N GLN A 88 -15.82 22.08 -1.32
CA GLN A 88 -16.58 20.85 -1.08
C GLN A 88 -16.38 19.85 -2.23
N ASP A 89 -16.45 20.31 -3.48
CA ASP A 89 -16.24 19.49 -4.66
C ASP A 89 -14.80 18.94 -4.72
N ASP A 90 -13.81 19.76 -4.39
CA ASP A 90 -12.41 19.36 -4.38
C ASP A 90 -12.17 18.26 -3.33
N VAL A 91 -12.76 18.37 -2.14
CA VAL A 91 -12.69 17.30 -1.11
C VAL A 91 -13.19 15.97 -1.66
N LEU A 92 -14.36 15.96 -2.32
CA LEU A 92 -14.95 14.74 -2.88
C LEU A 92 -14.10 14.15 -4.01
N ARG A 93 -13.58 14.99 -4.91
CA ARG A 93 -12.72 14.55 -6.03
C ARG A 93 -11.40 13.97 -5.52
N TRP A 94 -10.79 14.61 -4.52
CA TRP A 94 -9.57 14.12 -3.90
C TRP A 94 -9.79 12.85 -3.08
N GLU A 95 -10.95 12.68 -2.45
CA GLU A 95 -11.32 11.44 -1.78
C GLU A 95 -11.39 10.26 -2.77
N ALA A 96 -12.08 10.43 -3.90
CA ALA A 96 -12.13 9.43 -4.97
C ALA A 96 -10.74 9.08 -5.52
N ALA A 97 -9.89 10.09 -5.77
CA ALA A 97 -8.51 9.86 -6.20
C ALA A 97 -7.68 9.07 -5.16
N ALA A 98 -7.88 9.36 -3.87
CA ALA A 98 -7.22 8.64 -2.79
C ALA A 98 -7.70 7.18 -2.66
N GLU A 99 -8.99 6.92 -2.91
CA GLU A 99 -9.54 5.56 -2.95
C GLU A 99 -8.94 4.73 -4.08
N GLU A 100 -8.86 5.29 -5.28
CA GLU A 100 -8.24 4.62 -6.43
C GLU A 100 -6.76 4.33 -6.17
N ALA A 101 -6.02 5.30 -5.61
CA ALA A 101 -4.62 5.10 -5.23
C ALA A 101 -4.45 3.99 -4.18
N ARG A 102 -5.38 3.88 -3.21
CA ARG A 102 -5.38 2.78 -2.23
C ARG A 102 -5.68 1.43 -2.89
N ALA A 103 -6.62 1.37 -3.84
CA ALA A 103 -6.93 0.15 -4.57
C ALA A 103 -5.73 -0.32 -5.39
N PHE A 104 -5.07 0.60 -6.10
CA PHE A 104 -3.85 0.34 -6.84
C PHE A 104 -2.73 -0.20 -5.94
N LEU A 105 -2.49 0.44 -4.79
CA LEU A 105 -1.48 -0.01 -3.82
C LEU A 105 -1.77 -1.42 -3.31
N LYS A 106 -3.02 -1.72 -2.94
CA LYS A 106 -3.43 -3.07 -2.52
C LYS A 106 -3.15 -4.12 -3.60
N GLY A 107 -3.36 -3.78 -4.87
CA GLY A 107 -3.01 -4.65 -6.00
C GLY A 107 -1.52 -4.97 -6.07
N ILE A 108 -0.66 -3.95 -5.92
CA ILE A 108 0.81 -4.13 -5.89
C ILE A 108 1.23 -4.98 -4.69
N GLU A 109 0.68 -4.70 -3.51
CA GLU A 109 0.96 -5.43 -2.28
C GLU A 109 0.56 -6.91 -2.40
N GLY A 110 -0.63 -7.20 -2.93
CA GLY A 110 -1.09 -8.56 -3.20
C GLY A 110 -0.17 -9.31 -4.17
N ALA A 111 0.23 -8.67 -5.26
CA ALA A 111 1.18 -9.26 -6.20
C ALA A 111 2.55 -9.53 -5.56
N ASN A 112 3.04 -8.62 -4.71
CA ASN A 112 4.28 -8.81 -3.97
C ASN A 112 4.20 -9.95 -2.94
N LEU A 113 3.05 -10.12 -2.29
CA LEU A 113 2.83 -11.23 -1.38
C LEU A 113 2.95 -12.57 -2.11
N ILE A 114 2.32 -12.71 -3.28
CA ILE A 114 2.42 -13.91 -4.12
C ILE A 114 3.87 -14.14 -4.57
N ARG A 115 4.60 -13.09 -4.97
CA ARG A 115 6.04 -13.22 -5.32
C ARG A 115 6.87 -13.74 -4.14
N ARG A 116 6.60 -13.25 -2.93
CA ARG A 116 7.28 -13.70 -1.69
C ARG A 116 6.94 -15.13 -1.34
N GLU A 117 5.69 -15.54 -1.49
CA GLU A 117 5.27 -16.92 -1.30
C GLU A 117 6.01 -17.87 -2.25
N ARG A 118 6.03 -17.56 -3.55
CA ARG A 118 6.77 -18.33 -4.56
C ARG A 118 8.25 -18.43 -4.24
N LEU A 119 8.88 -17.31 -3.86
CA LEU A 119 10.28 -17.29 -3.45
C LEU A 119 10.54 -18.17 -2.22
N THR A 120 9.62 -18.16 -1.26
CA THR A 120 9.70 -18.99 -0.05
C THR A 120 9.60 -20.48 -0.40
N LEU A 121 8.68 -20.87 -1.27
CA LEU A 121 8.55 -22.25 -1.75
C LEU A 121 9.83 -22.73 -2.44
N LEU A 122 10.39 -21.93 -3.35
CA LEU A 122 11.64 -22.25 -4.03
C LEU A 122 12.80 -22.39 -3.03
N ALA A 123 12.92 -21.48 -2.06
CA ALA A 123 13.97 -21.56 -1.04
C ALA A 123 13.84 -22.82 -0.16
N MET A 124 12.61 -23.23 0.18
CA MET A 124 12.37 -24.47 0.92
C MET A 124 12.74 -25.71 0.12
N GLN A 125 12.37 -25.75 -1.17
CA GLN A 125 12.74 -26.83 -2.08
C GLN A 125 14.26 -26.92 -2.25
N ALA A 126 14.93 -25.79 -2.49
CA ALA A 126 16.38 -25.72 -2.61
C ALA A 126 17.09 -26.26 -1.35
N TYR A 127 16.62 -25.88 -0.17
CA TYR A 127 17.16 -26.41 1.09
C TYR A 127 16.94 -27.93 1.24
N ALA A 128 15.75 -28.43 0.88
CA ALA A 128 15.44 -29.87 0.96
C ALA A 128 16.31 -30.69 -0.01
N ILE A 129 16.40 -30.26 -1.26
CA ILE A 129 17.24 -30.89 -2.29
C ILE A 129 18.71 -30.82 -1.88
N GLY A 130 19.20 -29.64 -1.47
CA GLY A 130 20.58 -29.47 -1.01
C GLY A 130 20.92 -30.39 0.17
N THR A 131 20.00 -30.53 1.13
CA THR A 131 20.17 -31.45 2.26
C THR A 131 20.25 -32.91 1.82
N GLN A 132 19.49 -33.30 0.79
CA GLN A 132 19.54 -34.65 0.25
C GLN A 132 20.82 -34.90 -0.56
N LEU A 133 21.26 -33.93 -1.37
CA LEU A 133 22.49 -34.01 -2.17
C LEU A 133 23.76 -34.06 -1.32
N ALA A 134 23.79 -33.31 -0.20
CA ALA A 134 24.94 -33.27 0.72
C ALA A 134 25.22 -34.61 1.43
N LYS A 135 24.37 -35.63 1.28
CA LYS A 135 24.63 -36.99 1.75
C LYS A 135 25.69 -37.70 0.90
N ASP A 136 25.85 -37.27 -0.36
CA ASP A 136 26.93 -37.73 -1.24
C ASP A 136 28.21 -36.91 -0.96
N PRO A 137 29.34 -37.56 -0.60
CA PRO A 137 30.61 -36.87 -0.39
C PRO A 137 31.05 -35.98 -1.56
N ALA A 138 30.65 -36.29 -2.80
CA ALA A 138 30.93 -35.45 -3.96
C ALA A 138 30.30 -34.05 -3.88
N ASN A 139 29.26 -33.89 -3.05
CA ASN A 139 28.54 -32.63 -2.84
C ASN A 139 28.80 -32.01 -1.46
N ALA A 140 29.88 -32.40 -0.77
CA ALA A 140 30.19 -31.91 0.58
C ALA A 140 30.29 -30.38 0.69
N VAL A 141 30.54 -29.67 -0.43
CA VAL A 141 30.53 -28.20 -0.51
C VAL A 141 29.21 -27.57 -0.04
N LEU A 142 28.10 -28.31 -0.05
CA LEU A 142 26.79 -27.81 0.39
C LEU A 142 26.64 -27.74 1.92
N LEU A 143 27.47 -28.47 2.68
CA LEU A 143 27.32 -28.62 4.14
C LEU A 143 27.34 -27.28 4.89
N PRO A 144 28.29 -26.35 4.66
CA PRO A 144 28.31 -25.07 5.37
C PRO A 144 27.05 -24.23 5.13
N HIS A 145 26.50 -24.26 3.91
CA HIS A 145 25.29 -23.51 3.57
C HIS A 145 24.04 -24.08 4.25
N ILE A 146 23.95 -25.41 4.38
CA ILE A 146 22.84 -26.08 5.08
C ILE A 146 22.90 -25.78 6.58
N GLU A 147 24.08 -25.82 7.18
CA GLU A 147 24.29 -25.50 8.59
C GLU A 147 23.90 -24.05 8.91
N GLU A 148 24.26 -23.11 8.03
CA GLU A 148 23.87 -21.71 8.19
C GLU A 148 22.34 -21.54 8.15
N VAL A 149 21.65 -22.22 7.23
CA VAL A 149 20.17 -22.20 7.19
C VAL A 149 19.56 -22.81 8.47
N LYS A 150 20.12 -23.90 9.01
CA LYS A 150 19.67 -24.49 10.29
C LYS A 150 19.87 -23.52 11.44
N ARG A 151 21.02 -22.85 11.51
CA ARG A 151 21.34 -21.85 12.53
C ARG A 151 20.34 -20.70 12.50
N LEU A 152 20.06 -20.13 11.32
CA LEU A 152 19.11 -19.04 11.13
C LEU A 152 17.68 -19.42 11.54
N LYS A 153 17.22 -20.64 11.18
CA LYS A 153 15.91 -21.16 11.62
C LYS A 153 15.83 -21.26 13.15
N GLY A 154 16.91 -21.67 13.82
CA GLY A 154 17.00 -21.75 15.27
C GLY A 154 16.87 -20.38 15.97
N VAL A 155 17.55 -19.36 15.46
CA VAL A 155 17.47 -17.98 16.00
C VAL A 155 16.04 -17.44 15.90
N SER A 156 15.39 -17.64 14.75
CA SER A 156 14.00 -17.18 14.55
C SER A 156 13.02 -17.87 15.49
N ARG A 157 13.19 -19.17 15.76
CA ARG A 157 12.34 -19.90 16.73
C ARG A 157 12.52 -19.40 18.16
N ARG A 158 13.75 -19.12 18.60
CA ARG A 158 14.02 -18.59 19.96
C ARG A 158 13.40 -17.21 20.17
N LYS A 159 13.47 -16.32 19.17
CA LYS A 159 12.82 -15.01 19.22
C LYS A 159 11.29 -15.13 19.40
N LYS A 160 10.67 -16.10 18.72
CA LYS A 160 9.23 -16.36 18.85
C LYS A 160 8.85 -16.93 20.23
N ALA A 161 9.69 -17.78 20.81
CA ALA A 161 9.46 -18.34 22.15
C ALA A 161 9.63 -17.31 23.27
N ALA A 162 10.58 -16.37 23.14
CA ALA A 162 10.81 -15.31 24.12
C ALA A 162 9.69 -14.24 24.17
N GLN A 163 8.89 -14.11 23.10
CA GLN A 163 7.75 -13.18 23.04
C GLN A 163 6.43 -13.77 23.55
N ALA A 164 6.37 -15.07 23.85
CA ALA A 164 5.17 -15.65 24.45
C ALA A 164 5.07 -15.21 25.93
N PRO A 165 3.94 -14.64 26.40
CA PRO A 165 3.75 -14.31 27.81
C PRO A 165 3.87 -15.60 28.63
N GLN A 166 4.76 -15.60 29.64
CA GLN A 166 4.79 -16.70 30.60
C GLN A 166 3.50 -16.67 31.43
N PRO A 167 2.84 -17.82 31.67
CA PRO A 167 1.72 -17.88 32.59
C PRO A 167 2.16 -17.41 33.99
N PRO A 168 1.34 -16.62 34.71
CA PRO A 168 1.68 -16.19 36.06
C PRO A 168 1.90 -17.40 36.97
N ALA A 169 2.95 -17.35 37.79
CA ALA A 169 3.28 -18.40 38.73
C ALA A 169 2.10 -18.63 39.71
N PRO A 170 1.75 -19.89 40.03
CA PRO A 170 0.66 -20.17 40.93
C PRO A 170 0.95 -19.60 42.33
N PRO A 171 -0.07 -19.04 43.01
CA PRO A 171 0.12 -18.41 44.31
C PRO A 171 0.58 -19.45 45.33
N ALA A 172 1.64 -19.09 46.07
CA ALA A 172 2.12 -19.88 47.20
C ALA A 172 1.00 -20.03 48.23
N LYS A 173 0.72 -21.28 48.63
CA LYS A 173 -0.26 -21.58 49.66
C LYS A 173 0.28 -21.11 51.00
N THR A 174 -0.50 -20.28 51.69
CA THR A 174 -0.32 -19.96 53.11
C THR A 174 -1.17 -20.91 53.94
#